data_AF-F9ZV46-F1
#
_entry.id   AF-F9ZV46-F1
#
_cell.length_a   1.000
_cell.length_b   1.000
_cell.length_c   1.000
_cell.angle_alpha   90.00
_cell.angle_beta   90.00
_cell.angle_gamma   90.00
#
_symmetry.space_group_name_H-M   'P 1'
#
loop_
_entity.id
_entity.type
_entity.pdbx_description
1 polymer ?
#
loop_
_entity_poly.entity_id
_entity_poly.type
_entity_poly.pdbx_seq_one_letter_code
_entity_poly.pdbx_strand_id
1 'polypeptide(L)' 'MRISTKNLKDTCSFLVNECRREVKANPVMRPLTCATYRNQFRALSLLLVGFPEKQIVMDAIDDISNVEHSKPKQEAA' A
#
# COMPACT_ATOMS: atom_id res chain seq x y z
N MET A 1 -8.69 14.80 -15.62
CA MET A 1 -8.56 13.32 -15.75
C MET A 1 -9.58 12.71 -14.79
N ARG A 2 -10.67 12.09 -15.27
CA ARG A 2 -11.64 11.41 -14.40
C ARG A 2 -11.19 9.96 -14.22
N ILE A 3 -10.31 9.72 -13.25
CA ILE A 3 -10.08 8.35 -12.79
C ILE A 3 -11.35 7.94 -12.02
N SER A 4 -11.91 6.78 -12.35
CA SER A 4 -13.01 6.22 -11.56
C SER A 4 -12.52 6.01 -10.13
N THR A 5 -13.09 6.73 -9.17
CA THR A 5 -12.74 6.63 -7.74
C THR A 5 -12.82 5.17 -7.25
N LYS A 6 -13.78 4.41 -7.76
CA LYS A 6 -13.92 2.97 -7.51
C LYS A 6 -12.68 2.20 -7.99
N ASN A 7 -12.28 2.39 -9.25
CA ASN A 7 -11.13 1.69 -9.82
C ASN A 7 -9.84 2.04 -9.08
N LEU A 8 -9.68 3.30 -8.66
CA LEU A 8 -8.54 3.72 -7.85
C LEU A 8 -8.51 2.99 -6.51
N LYS A 9 -9.65 2.93 -5.81
CA LYS A 9 -9.78 2.23 -4.53
C LYS A 9 -9.49 0.73 -4.67
N ASP A 10 -10.05 0.09 -5.71
CA ASP A 10 -9.85 -1.33 -6.00
C ASP A 10 -8.37 -1.61 -6.30
N THR A 11 -7.72 -0.74 -7.07
CA THR A 11 -6.29 -0.85 -7.41
C THR A 11 -5.40 -0.66 -6.19
N CYS A 12 -5.67 0.35 -5.36
CA CYS A 12 -4.93 0.58 -4.12
C CYS A 12 -5.06 -0.62 -3.17
N SER A 13 -6.28 -1.15 -3.02
CA SER A 13 -6.55 -2.33 -2.18
C SER A 13 -5.83 -3.57 -2.70
N PHE A 14 -5.83 -3.78 -4.03
CA PHE A 14 -5.09 -4.87 -4.66
C PHE A 14 -3.58 -4.79 -4.37
N LEU A 15 -2.96 -3.64 -4.60
CA LEU A 15 -1.51 -3.45 -4.39
C LEU A 15 -1.10 -3.58 -2.91
N VAL A 16 -1.94 -3.12 -1.97
CA VAL A 16 -1.71 -3.34 -0.53
C VAL A 16 -1.72 -4.83 -0.20
N ASN A 17 -2.65 -5.59 -0.78
CA ASN A 17 -2.71 -7.05 -0.58
C ASN A 17 -1.53 -7.79 -1.22
N GLU A 18 -1.06 -7.35 -2.39
CA GLU A 18 0.16 -7.89 -3.01
C GLU A 18 1.38 -7.66 -2.12
N CYS A 19 1.54 -6.45 -1.56
CA CYS A 19 2.61 -6.17 -0.59
C CYS A 19 2.51 -7.11 0.63
N ARG A 20 1.32 -7.33 1.19
CA ARG A 20 1.12 -8.27 2.30
C ARG A 20 1.53 -9.69 1.92
N ARG A 21 1.17 -10.14 0.72
CA ARG A 21 1.50 -11.48 0.22
C ARG A 21 3.01 -11.66 0.04
N GLU A 22 3.69 -10.68 -0.57
CA GLU A 22 5.14 -10.71 -0.75
C GLU A 22 5.89 -10.69 0.57
N VAL A 23 5.46 -9.84 1.52
CA VAL A 23 6.02 -9.80 2.88
C VAL A 23 5.83 -11.13 3.61
N LYS A 24 4.68 -11.79 3.42
CA LYS A 24 4.42 -13.12 4.00
C LYS A 24 5.31 -14.19 3.37
N ALA A 25 5.51 -14.14 2.05
CA ALA A 25 6.36 -15.09 1.33
C ALA A 25 7.85 -14.90 1.66
N ASN A 26 8.31 -13.66 1.82
CA ASN A 26 9.70 -13.31 2.09
C ASN A 26 9.83 -12.27 3.23
N PRO A 27 9.71 -12.69 4.51
CA PRO A 27 9.71 -11.76 5.65
C PRO A 27 10.98 -10.92 5.78
N VAL A 28 12.13 -11.45 5.34
CA VAL A 28 13.43 -10.75 5.37
C VAL A 28 13.43 -9.52 4.46
N MET A 29 12.68 -9.58 3.35
CA MET A 29 12.59 -8.50 2.37
C MET A 29 11.54 -7.44 2.74
N ARG A 30 10.82 -7.62 3.86
CA ARG A 30 9.73 -6.74 4.30
C ARG A 30 10.03 -5.23 4.19
N PRO A 31 11.13 -4.69 4.77
CA PRO A 31 11.38 -3.26 4.70
C PRO A 31 11.57 -2.78 3.25
N LEU A 32 12.25 -3.56 2.42
CA LEU A 32 12.47 -3.21 1.01
C LEU A 32 11.17 -3.28 0.19
N THR A 33 10.38 -4.33 0.37
CA THR A 33 9.07 -4.49 -0.29
C THR A 33 8.14 -3.34 0.10
N CYS A 34 7.94 -3.10 1.40
CA CYS A 34 7.08 -2.01 1.87
C CYS A 34 7.57 -0.63 1.41
N ALA A 35 8.89 -0.39 1.37
CA ALA A 35 9.46 0.85 0.83
C ALA A 35 9.14 1.03 -0.67
N THR A 36 9.23 -0.04 -1.45
CA THR A 36 8.92 -0.02 -2.90
C THR A 36 7.47 0.37 -3.15
N TYR A 37 6.52 -0.31 -2.49
CA TYR A 37 5.09 -0.01 -2.65
C TYR A 37 4.74 1.41 -2.15
N ARG A 38 5.31 1.87 -1.03
CA ARG A 38 5.11 3.25 -0.55
C ARG A 38 5.61 4.28 -1.55
N ASN A 39 6.76 4.06 -2.18
CA ASN A 39 7.30 4.99 -3.16
C ASN A 39 6.41 5.07 -4.42
N GLN A 40 5.83 3.94 -4.86
CA GLN A 40 4.87 3.93 -5.96
C GLN A 40 3.60 4.73 -5.62
N PHE A 41 3.02 4.51 -4.43
CA PHE A 41 1.87 5.30 -3.99
C PHE A 41 2.19 6.78 -3.77
N ARG A 42 3.39 7.12 -3.27
CA ARG A 42 3.84 8.52 -3.17
C ARG A 42 3.93 9.19 -4.53
N ALA A 43 4.47 8.50 -5.54
CA ALA A 43 4.49 9.02 -6.90
C ALA A 43 3.06 9.29 -7.42
N LEU A 44 2.13 8.36 -7.16
CA LEU A 44 0.73 8.52 -7.52
C LEU A 44 0.04 9.68 -6.77
N SER A 45 0.34 9.88 -5.48
CA SER A 45 -0.27 10.95 -4.68
C SER A 45 0.17 12.35 -5.13
N LEU A 46 1.38 12.50 -5.68
CA LEU A 46 1.86 13.74 -6.30
C LEU A 46 1.08 14.11 -7.57
N LEU A 47 0.61 13.12 -8.33
CA LEU A 47 -0.22 13.34 -9.52
C LEU A 47 -1.66 13.75 -9.17
N LEU A 48 -2.10 13.52 -7.93
CA LEU A 48 -3.45 13.78 -7.44
C LEU A 48 -3.54 15.02 -6.54
N VAL A 49 -2.53 15.90 -6.55
CA VAL A 49 -2.58 17.15 -5.79
C VAL A 49 -3.78 18.00 -6.24
N GLY A 50 -4.62 18.41 -5.28
CA GLY A 50 -5.85 19.15 -5.54
C GLY A 50 -7.07 18.27 -5.85
N PHE A 51 -6.91 16.94 -5.90
CA PHE A 51 -7.99 15.98 -6.12
C PHE A 51 -8.34 15.23 -4.83
N PRO A 52 -9.64 14.99 -4.53
CA PRO A 52 -10.07 14.24 -3.35
C PRO A 52 -9.57 12.79 -3.36
N GLU A 53 -9.35 12.21 -4.54
CA GLU A 53 -8.78 10.88 -4.76
C GLU A 53 -7.41 10.69 -4.10
N LYS A 54 -6.66 11.78 -3.87
CA LYS A 54 -5.38 11.72 -3.15
C LYS A 54 -5.51 11.04 -1.80
N GLN A 55 -6.63 11.23 -1.09
CA GLN A 55 -6.83 10.63 0.23
C GLN A 55 -6.82 9.10 0.16
N ILE A 56 -7.42 8.51 -0.88
CA ILE A 56 -7.44 7.05 -1.09
C ILE A 56 -6.02 6.50 -1.21
N VAL A 57 -5.15 7.24 -1.90
CA VAL A 57 -3.73 6.86 -2.07
C VAL A 57 -2.95 7.06 -0.77
N MET A 58 -3.25 8.11 0.00
CA MET A 58 -2.66 8.32 1.33
C MET A 58 -3.03 7.19 2.30
N ASP A 59 -4.30 6.79 2.34
CA ASP A 59 -4.78 5.68 3.17
C ASP A 59 -4.04 4.37 2.82
N ALA A 60 -3.79 4.12 1.53
CA ALA A 60 -3.00 2.98 1.08
C ALA A 60 -1.54 3.03 1.54
N ILE A 61 -0.91 4.21 1.57
CA ILE A 61 0.46 4.39 2.10
C ILE A 61 0.50 4.05 3.59
N ASP A 62 -0.51 4.48 4.34
CA ASP A 62 -0.64 4.20 5.77
C ASP A 62 -0.84 2.70 6.01
N ASP A 63 -1.65 2.03 5.18
CA ASP A 63 -1.81 0.57 5.21
C ASP A 63 -0.49 -0.18 4.96
N ILE A 64 0.32 0.23 3.98
CA ILE A 64 1.64 -0.37 3.77
C ILE A 64 2.57 -0.12 4.97
N SER A 65 2.50 1.07 5.56
CA SER A 65 3.28 1.40 6.76
C SER A 65 2.85 0.51 7.93
N ASN A 66 1.55 0.23 8.07
CA ASN A 66 1.06 -0.73 9.05
C ASN A 66 1.59 -2.15 8.78
N VAL A 67 1.69 -2.59 7.53
CA VAL A 67 2.27 -3.91 7.17
C VAL A 67 3.74 -4.01 7.58
N GLU A 68 4.51 -2.93 7.39
CA GLU A 68 5.92 -2.89 7.79
C GLU A 68 6.10 -3.03 9.31
N HIS A 69 5.30 -2.29 10.09
CA HIS A 69 5.41 -2.21 11.57
C HIS A 69 4.61 -3.29 12.30
N SER A 70 3.72 -4.01 11.61
CA SER A 70 2.97 -5.13 12.19
C SER A 70 3.95 -6.22 12.61
N LYS A 71 4.04 -6.48 13.92
CA LYS A 71 4.74 -7.67 14.41
C LYS A 71 4.17 -8.89 13.69
N PRO A 72 5.00 -9.83 13.20
CA PRO A 72 4.48 -11.10 12.71
C PRO A 72 3.65 -11.69 13.85
N LYS A 73 2.33 -11.82 13.67
CA LYS A 73 1.52 -12.63 14.57
C LYS A 73 2.12 -14.03 14.47
N GLN A 74 2.82 -14.45 15.53
CA GLN A 74 3.00 -15.87 15.79
C GLN A 74 1.58 -16.44 15.90
N GLU A 75 1.07 -17.01 14.81
CA GLU A 75 -0.03 -17.95 14.89
C GLU A 75 0.48 -19.11 15.75
N ALA A 76 -0.07 -19.21 16.97
CA ALA A 76 0.19 -20.31 17.87
C ALA A 76 -0.21 -21.61 17.16
N ALA A 77 0.73 -22.56 17.16
CA ALA A 77 0.55 -23.93 16.71
C ALA A 77 -0.44 -24.70 17.60
#